data_AF-A0A074JXF5-F1
#
_entry.id   AF-A0A074JXF5-F1
#
_cell.length_a   1.000
_cell.length_b   1.000
_cell.length_c   1.000
_cell.angle_alpha   90.00
_cell.angle_beta   90.00
_cell.angle_gamma   90.00
#
_symmetry.space_group_name_H-M   'P 1'
#
loop_
_entity.id
_entity.type
_entity.pdbx_description
1 polymer ?
#
loop_
_entity_poly.entity_id
_entity_poly.type
_entity_poly.pdbx_seq_one_letter_code
_entity_poly.pdbx_strand_id
1 'polypeptide(L)' 'MTDKIALWLAVVVIVLVLADILLNHGHALLFLGREIADLVQYVAFWR' A
#
# COMPACT_ATOMS: atom_id res chain seq x y z
N MET A 1 -1.12 15.38 15.24
CA MET A 1 -0.57 14.03 15.01
C MET A 1 0.51 13.81 16.04
N THR A 2 0.29 12.93 17.02
CA THR A 2 1.28 12.59 18.03
C THR A 2 2.30 11.61 17.44
N ASP A 3 3.59 11.79 17.71
CA ASP A 3 4.68 10.92 17.22
C ASP A 3 4.41 9.43 17.48
N LYS A 4 3.69 9.14 18.56
CA LYS A 4 3.24 7.78 18.92
C LYS A 4 2.37 7.13 17.84
N ILE A 5 1.41 7.86 17.26
CA ILE A 5 0.52 7.31 16.22
C ILE A 5 1.29 7.06 14.93
N ALA A 6 2.21 7.98 14.57
CA ALA A 6 3.06 7.82 13.41
C ALA A 6 3.95 6.56 13.53
N LEU A 7 4.53 6.32 14.71
CA LEU A 7 5.35 5.14 14.98
C LEU A 7 4.53 3.85 14.85
N TRP A 8 3.34 3.79 15.44
CA TRP A 8 2.47 2.62 15.32
C TRP A 8 2.04 2.36 13.87
N LEU A 9 1.71 3.41 13.12
CA LEU A 9 1.38 3.28 11.69
C LEU A 9 2.56 2.74 10.89
N ALA A 10 3.78 3.25 11.12
CA ALA A 10 4.98 2.74 10.45
C ALA A 10 5.20 1.25 10.72
N VAL A 11 5.06 0.83 11.98
CA VAL A 11 5.17 -0.59 12.37
C VAL A 11 4.10 -1.44 11.68
N VAL A 12 2.85 -1.00 11.68
CA VAL A 12 1.74 -1.71 11.02
C VAL A 12 2.00 -1.87 9.52
N VAL A 13 2.44 -0.81 8.84
CA VAL A 13 2.76 -0.86 7.41
C VAL A 13 3.87 -1.86 7.13
N ILE A 14 4.96 -1.85 7.91
CA ILE A 14 6.07 -2.81 7.75
C ILE A 14 5.58 -4.25 7.94
N VAL A 15 4.79 -4.51 8.99
CA VAL A 15 4.24 -5.84 9.27
C VAL A 15 3.37 -6.34 8.12
N LEU A 16 2.51 -5.48 7.55
CA LEU A 16 1.65 -5.84 6.42
C LEU A 16 2.45 -6.11 5.15
N VAL A 17 3.48 -5.33 4.85
CA VAL A 17 4.37 -5.57 3.70
C VAL A 17 5.10 -6.91 3.85
N LEU A 18 5.65 -7.18 5.04
CA LEU A 18 6.31 -8.45 5.31
C LEU A 18 5.34 -9.63 5.22
N ALA A 19 4.13 -9.48 5.76
CA ALA A 19 3.09 -10.51 5.65
C ALA A 19 2.73 -10.78 4.18
N ASP A 20 2.62 -9.75 3.35
CA ASP A 20 2.34 -9.94 1.92
C ASP A 20 3.46 -10.69 1.20
N ILE A 21 4.72 -10.36 1.47
CA ILE A 21 5.88 -11.04 0.87
C ILE A 21 5.94 -12.52 1.31
N LEU A 22 5.73 -12.79 2.60
CA LEU A 22 5.90 -14.13 3.17
C LEU A 22 4.70 -15.06 2.94
N LEU A 23 3.48 -14.52 2.97
CA LEU A 23 2.25 -15.33 2.89
C LEU A 23 1.65 -15.32 1.47
N ASN A 24 1.73 -14.18 0.78
CA ASN A 24 1.12 -13.99 -0.54
C ASN A 24 2.15 -13.80 -1.66
N HIS A 25 3.45 -14.04 -1.38
CA HIS A 25 4.55 -13.88 -2.36
C HIS A 25 4.58 -12.48 -3.03
N GLY A 26 4.11 -11.44 -2.34
CA GLY A 26 4.08 -10.06 -2.83
C GLY A 26 2.94 -9.74 -3.81
N HIS A 27 2.00 -10.66 -4.05
CA HIS A 27 0.93 -10.46 -5.03
C HIS A 27 -0.05 -9.35 -4.65
N ALA A 28 -0.35 -9.12 -3.36
CA ALA A 28 -1.33 -8.11 -2.99
C ALA A 28 -0.79 -6.69 -3.19
N LEU A 29 0.49 -6.45 -2.87
CA LEU A 29 1.16 -5.17 -3.15
C LEU A 29 1.22 -4.87 -4.65
N LEU A 30 1.57 -5.86 -5.47
CA LEU A 30 1.61 -5.70 -6.93
C LEU A 30 0.22 -5.43 -7.52
N PHE A 31 -0.80 -6.17 -7.05
CA PHE A 31 -2.18 -5.94 -7.43
C PHE A 31 -2.64 -4.52 -7.08
N LEU A 32 -2.42 -4.09 -5.83
CA LEU A 32 -2.80 -2.76 -5.37
C LEU A 32 -2.08 -1.66 -6.17
N GLY A 33 -0.78 -1.83 -6.43
CA GLY A 33 0.00 -0.89 -7.23
C GLY A 33 -0.53 -0.74 -8.65
N ARG A 34 -0.96 -1.84 -9.28
CA ARG A 34 -1.59 -1.81 -10.61
C ARG A 34 -2.93 -1.07 -10.59
N GLU A 35 -3.83 -1.42 -9.68
CA GLU A 35 -5.15 -0.80 -9.59
C GLU A 35 -5.06 0.70 -9.28
N ILE A 36 -4.11 1.11 -8.43
CA ILE A 36 -3.85 2.53 -8.18
C ILE A 36 -3.33 3.22 -9.45
N ALA A 37 -2.43 2.60 -10.21
CA ALA A 37 -1.95 3.17 -11.47
C ALA A 37 -3.09 3.34 -12.47
N ASP A 38 -3.98 2.35 -12.60
CA ASP A 38 -5.16 2.41 -13.45
C ASP A 38 -6.13 3.50 -12.98
N LEU A 39 -6.33 3.64 -11.67
CA LEU A 39 -7.12 4.73 -11.10
C LEU A 39 -6.51 6.11 -11.38
N VAL A 40 -5.19 6.24 -11.28
CA VAL A 40 -4.48 7.49 -11.62
C VAL A 40 -4.67 7.82 -13.10
N GLN A 41 -4.55 6.84 -14.00
CA GLN A 41 -4.81 7.04 -15.43
C GLN A 41 -6.26 7.47 -15.68
N TYR A 42 -7.22 6.82 -15.01
CA TYR A 42 -8.63 7.18 -15.09
C TYR A 42 -8.85 8.63 -14.64
N VAL A 43 -8.38 9.01 -13.44
CA VAL A 43 -8.53 10.38 -12.93
C VAL A 43 -7.83 11.39 -13.84
N ALA A 44 -6.65 11.05 -14.37
CA ALA A 44 -5.91 11.91 -15.30
C ALA A 44 -6.66 12.14 -16.62
N PHE A 45 -7.46 11.17 -17.08
CA PHE A 45 -8.34 11.34 -18.25
C PHE A 45 -9.47 12.36 -18.01
N TRP A 46 -9.98 12.47 -16.78
CA TRP A 46 -11.05 13.42 -16.42
C TRP A 46 -10.59 14.82 -16.04
N ARG A 47 -9.27 15.04 -15.96
CA ARG A 47 -8.71 16.38 -15.72
C ARG A 47 -8.54 17.13 -17.02
#